data_AF-A0A959I5G1-F1
#
_entry.id   AF-A0A959I5G1-F1
#
_cell.length_a   1.000
_cell.length_b   1.000
_cell.length_c   1.000
_cell.angle_alpha   90.00
_cell.angle_beta   90.00
_cell.angle_gamma   90.00
#
_symmetry.space_group_name_H-M   'P 1'
#
loop_
_entity.id
_entity.type
_entity.pdbx_description
1 polymer ?
#
loop_
_entity_poly.entity_id
_entity_poly.type
_entity_poly.pdbx_seq_one_letter_code
_entity_poly.pdbx_strand_id
1 'polypeptide(L)'
;EELRTVCDHLGIPFDPAMLDLEQSEATQSADAYVQKKIDASKLDAWKKKMSRQQIRTVEAIAGDLLETLDYELLEFPDGQQARSLSYGRRWWLQQKDLFRLLFKARRVQMIDRKLHHVRLSWRRRFKNFFFGTIKHTFSESFIRIFKPVSK
;
A
#
# COMPACT_ATOMS: atom_id res chain seq x y z
N GLU A 1 -13.64 15.59 -17.35
CA GLU A 1 -14.87 14.82 -17.67
C GLU A 1 -15.11 13.73 -16.64
N GLU A 2 -14.07 13.00 -16.22
CA GLU A 2 -14.12 11.99 -15.14
C GLU A 2 -14.99 12.33 -13.92
N LEU A 3 -14.81 13.53 -13.32
CA LEU A 3 -15.57 13.90 -12.12
C LEU A 3 -17.08 14.02 -12.39
N ARG A 4 -17.48 14.40 -13.61
CA ARG A 4 -18.90 14.43 -14.00
C ARG A 4 -19.47 13.03 -14.04
N THR A 5 -18.76 12.08 -14.65
CA THR A 5 -19.15 10.67 -14.69
C THR A 5 -19.33 10.10 -13.29
N VAL A 6 -18.43 10.45 -12.36
CA VAL A 6 -18.53 10.03 -10.96
C VAL A 6 -19.75 10.67 -10.27
N CYS A 7 -19.98 11.97 -10.46
CA CYS A 7 -21.14 12.68 -9.95
C CYS A 7 -22.45 12.06 -10.46
N ASP A 8 -22.55 11.77 -11.76
CA ASP A 8 -23.70 11.16 -12.39
C ASP A 8 -23.96 9.75 -11.85
N HIS A 9 -22.90 8.94 -11.68
CA HIS A 9 -23.00 7.62 -11.07
C HIS A 9 -23.50 7.66 -9.62
N LEU A 10 -23.09 8.68 -8.87
CA LEU A 10 -23.51 8.89 -7.48
C LEU A 10 -24.86 9.61 -7.35
N GLY A 11 -25.46 10.08 -8.46
CA GLY A 11 -26.70 10.86 -8.46
C GLY A 11 -26.56 12.24 -7.82
N ILE A 12 -25.36 12.82 -7.82
CA ILE A 12 -25.05 14.14 -7.23
C ILE A 12 -24.87 15.16 -8.37
N PRO A 13 -25.46 16.36 -8.31
CA PRO A 13 -25.22 17.39 -9.32
C PRO A 13 -23.75 17.81 -9.34
N PHE A 14 -23.16 17.83 -10.53
CA PHE A 14 -21.80 18.33 -10.73
C PHE A 14 -21.75 19.85 -10.52
N ASP A 15 -20.87 20.29 -9.62
CA ASP A 15 -20.53 21.71 -9.44
C ASP A 15 -19.08 21.94 -9.91
N PRO A 16 -18.82 22.88 -10.85
CA PRO A 16 -17.46 23.27 -11.23
C PRO A 16 -16.54 23.62 -10.06
N ALA A 17 -17.08 24.13 -8.95
CA ALA A 17 -16.32 24.44 -7.74
C ALA A 17 -15.65 23.21 -7.10
N MET A 18 -16.12 21.99 -7.39
CA MET A 18 -15.49 20.74 -6.92
C MET A 18 -14.07 20.54 -7.47
N LEU A 19 -13.72 21.20 -8.58
CA LEU A 19 -12.37 21.18 -9.15
C LEU A 19 -11.46 22.28 -8.58
N ASP A 20 -12.03 23.28 -7.91
CA ASP A 20 -11.27 24.36 -7.28
C ASP A 20 -10.79 23.94 -5.88
N LEU A 21 -9.74 23.11 -5.90
CA LEU A 21 -9.08 22.65 -4.69
C LEU A 21 -8.34 23.77 -3.95
N GLU A 22 -8.15 24.97 -4.51
CA GLU A 22 -7.50 26.06 -3.77
C GLU A 22 -8.46 26.72 -2.78
N GLN A 23 -9.73 26.81 -3.17
CA GLN A 23 -10.78 27.47 -2.40
C GLN A 23 -11.56 26.52 -1.49
N SER A 24 -11.28 25.22 -1.55
CA SER A 24 -11.96 24.24 -0.69
C SER A 24 -11.60 24.42 0.79
N GLU A 25 -12.57 24.26 1.70
CA GLU A 25 -12.30 24.29 3.16
C GLU A 25 -11.23 23.26 3.58
N ALA A 26 -11.19 22.11 2.88
CA ALA A 26 -10.24 21.03 3.13
C ALA A 26 -8.77 21.43 2.91
N THR A 27 -8.51 22.44 2.07
CA THR A 27 -7.17 22.90 1.67
C THR A 27 -6.81 24.27 2.25
N GLN A 28 -7.78 25.06 2.71
CA GLN A 28 -7.56 26.35 3.35
C GLN A 28 -7.12 26.24 4.83
N SER A 29 -7.40 25.12 5.49
CA SER A 29 -6.93 24.91 6.87
C SER A 29 -5.39 24.94 6.98
N ALA A 30 -4.86 25.55 8.05
CA ALA A 30 -3.42 25.63 8.30
C ALA A 30 -2.74 24.25 8.42
N ASP A 31 -3.52 23.21 8.74
CA ASP A 31 -3.08 21.81 8.87
C ASP A 31 -3.55 20.92 7.70
N ALA A 32 -3.87 21.50 6.53
CA ALA A 32 -4.42 20.77 5.40
C ALA A 32 -3.48 19.64 4.92
N TYR A 33 -4.00 18.40 4.90
CA TYR A 33 -3.31 17.23 4.36
C TYR A 33 -3.39 17.16 2.82
N VAL A 34 -4.48 17.66 2.25
CA VAL A 34 -4.75 17.62 0.81
C VAL A 34 -4.01 18.76 0.12
N GLN A 35 -3.44 18.49 -1.06
CA GLN A 35 -2.75 19.50 -1.85
C GLN A 35 -3.76 20.46 -2.49
N LYS A 36 -3.36 21.74 -2.59
CA LYS A 36 -4.18 22.80 -3.21
C LYS A 36 -4.38 22.64 -4.72
N LYS A 37 -3.55 21.82 -5.37
CA LYS A 37 -3.62 21.57 -6.82
C LYS A 37 -3.47 20.08 -7.10
N ILE A 38 -4.11 19.64 -8.18
CA ILE A 38 -3.91 18.29 -8.73
C ILE A 38 -2.52 18.24 -9.35
N ASP A 39 -1.64 17.44 -8.76
CA ASP A 39 -0.25 17.31 -9.18
C ASP A 39 -0.07 16.10 -10.10
N ALA A 40 -0.11 16.35 -11.41
CA ALA A 40 0.12 15.33 -12.43
C ALA A 40 1.57 14.82 -12.46
N SER A 41 2.54 15.50 -11.82
CA SER A 41 3.95 15.06 -11.82
C SER A 41 4.17 13.73 -11.09
N LYS A 42 3.20 13.32 -10.27
CA LYS A 42 3.21 12.04 -9.56
C LYS A 42 2.73 10.88 -10.44
N LEU A 43 1.99 11.18 -11.51
CA LEU A 43 1.66 10.17 -12.52
C LEU A 43 2.97 9.65 -13.10
N ASP A 44 3.13 8.33 -13.11
CA ASP A 44 4.33 7.65 -13.59
C ASP A 44 5.65 8.02 -12.90
N ALA A 45 5.62 8.71 -11.76
CA ALA A 45 6.83 9.01 -11.00
C ALA A 45 7.60 7.73 -10.58
N TRP A 46 6.90 6.60 -10.48
CA TRP A 46 7.47 5.29 -10.21
C TRP A 46 8.41 4.83 -11.34
N LYS A 47 8.10 5.13 -12.62
CA LYS A 47 8.94 4.78 -13.78
C LYS A 47 10.35 5.38 -13.67
N LYS A 48 10.47 6.57 -13.04
CA LYS A 48 11.76 7.27 -12.82
C LYS A 48 12.46 6.87 -11.52
N LYS A 49 11.68 6.52 -10.48
CA LYS A 49 12.22 6.26 -9.12
C LYS A 49 12.61 4.80 -8.90
N MET A 50 12.02 3.88 -9.65
CA MET A 50 12.32 2.46 -9.54
C MET A 50 13.35 2.05 -10.57
N SER A 51 14.30 1.21 -10.16
CA SER A 51 15.22 0.58 -11.10
C SER A 51 14.48 -0.47 -11.93
N ARG A 52 15.02 -0.77 -13.11
CA ARG A 52 14.51 -1.81 -14.00
C ARG A 52 14.28 -3.15 -13.29
N GLN A 53 15.20 -3.54 -12.42
CA GLN A 53 15.10 -4.78 -11.64
C GLN A 53 13.96 -4.73 -10.61
N GLN A 54 13.70 -3.56 -10.02
CA GLN A 54 12.58 -3.38 -9.09
C GLN A 54 11.24 -3.48 -9.82
N ILE A 55 11.12 -2.81 -10.98
CA ILE A 55 9.94 -2.88 -11.85
C ILE A 55 9.67 -4.34 -12.24
N ARG A 56 10.68 -5.03 -12.80
CA ARG A 56 10.60 -6.45 -13.13
C ARG A 56 10.19 -7.32 -11.94
N THR A 57 10.66 -7.01 -10.74
CA THR A 57 10.29 -7.78 -9.55
C THR A 57 8.82 -7.57 -9.16
N VAL A 58 8.32 -6.33 -9.26
CA VAL A 58 6.92 -6.01 -8.97
C VAL A 58 5.99 -6.66 -9.99
N GLU A 59 6.28 -6.49 -11.28
CA GLU A 59 5.48 -7.08 -12.35
C GLU A 59 5.52 -8.62 -12.30
N ALA A 60 6.66 -9.22 -11.96
CA ALA A 60 6.72 -10.68 -11.78
C ALA A 60 5.85 -11.20 -10.61
N ILE A 61 5.51 -10.36 -9.63
CA ILE A 61 4.71 -10.75 -8.45
C ILE A 61 3.24 -10.37 -8.60
N ALA A 62 2.96 -9.24 -9.26
CA ALA A 62 1.64 -8.60 -9.29
C ALA A 62 1.14 -8.31 -10.72
N GLY A 63 1.83 -8.80 -11.76
CA GLY A 63 1.51 -8.56 -13.17
C GLY A 63 0.06 -8.82 -13.51
N ASP A 64 -0.46 -10.00 -13.17
CA ASP A 64 -1.86 -10.39 -13.41
C ASP A 64 -2.87 -9.37 -12.80
N LEU A 65 -2.59 -8.85 -11.60
CA LEU A 65 -3.45 -7.87 -10.93
C LEU A 65 -3.34 -6.50 -11.61
N LEU A 66 -2.14 -6.10 -12.01
CA LEU A 66 -1.90 -4.84 -12.70
C LEU A 66 -2.62 -4.82 -14.05
N GLU A 67 -2.53 -5.91 -14.81
CA GLU A 67 -3.23 -6.08 -16.09
C GLU A 67 -4.76 -6.06 -15.90
N THR A 68 -5.29 -6.74 -14.89
CA THR A 68 -6.73 -6.71 -14.55
C THR A 68 -7.23 -5.30 -14.24
N LEU A 69 -6.36 -4.45 -13.69
CA LEU A 69 -6.65 -3.05 -13.36
C LEU A 69 -6.28 -2.08 -14.49
N ASP A 70 -5.96 -2.60 -15.68
CA ASP A 70 -5.60 -1.84 -16.89
C ASP A 70 -4.33 -0.97 -16.74
N TYR A 71 -3.38 -1.43 -15.91
CA TYR A 71 -2.05 -0.81 -15.82
C TYR A 71 -1.09 -1.40 -16.85
N GLU A 72 -0.30 -0.52 -17.47
CA GLU A 72 0.77 -0.88 -18.40
C GLU A 72 1.91 -1.66 -17.69
N LEU A 73 2.31 -2.79 -18.27
CA LEU A 73 3.49 -3.57 -17.87
C LEU A 73 4.67 -3.24 -18.79
N LEU A 74 5.81 -2.87 -18.22
CA LEU A 74 7.00 -2.44 -18.98
C LEU A 74 7.95 -3.59 -19.30
N GLU A 75 8.13 -4.54 -18.39
CA GLU A 75 9.09 -5.64 -18.55
C GLU A 75 8.44 -6.95 -19.02
N PHE A 76 7.14 -7.12 -18.79
CA PHE A 76 6.37 -8.30 -19.21
C PHE A 76 5.08 -7.92 -19.95
N PRO A 77 5.16 -7.36 -21.17
CA PRO A 77 3.99 -6.86 -21.90
C PRO A 77 2.98 -7.97 -22.28
N ASP A 78 3.43 -9.21 -22.46
CA ASP A 78 2.59 -10.33 -22.91
C ASP A 78 1.93 -11.11 -21.74
N GLY A 79 1.77 -10.49 -20.56
CA GLY A 79 1.04 -11.10 -19.45
C GLY A 79 1.68 -12.39 -18.92
N GLN A 80 3.01 -12.40 -18.70
CA GLN A 80 3.64 -13.56 -18.03
C GLN A 80 2.99 -13.76 -16.65
N GLN A 81 2.47 -14.97 -16.42
CA GLN A 81 1.82 -15.36 -15.17
C GLN A 81 2.63 -14.91 -13.96
N ALA A 82 2.05 -14.03 -13.16
CA ALA A 82 2.64 -13.53 -11.95
C ALA A 82 3.02 -14.70 -11.05
N ARG A 83 4.32 -14.84 -10.79
CA ARG A 83 4.83 -15.86 -9.89
C ARG A 83 4.68 -15.37 -8.48
N SER A 84 3.69 -15.91 -7.79
CA SER A 84 3.53 -15.66 -6.37
C SER A 84 4.83 -16.03 -5.63
N LEU A 85 5.24 -15.18 -4.68
CA LEU A 85 6.47 -15.42 -3.92
C LEU A 85 6.43 -16.79 -3.26
N SER A 86 7.55 -17.52 -3.28
CA SER A 86 7.67 -18.77 -2.54
C SER A 86 7.44 -18.54 -1.04
N TYR A 87 6.87 -19.53 -0.37
CA TYR A 87 6.55 -19.44 1.05
C TYR A 87 7.76 -19.02 1.90
N GLY A 88 8.92 -19.65 1.68
CA GLY A 88 10.16 -19.30 2.40
C GLY A 88 10.61 -17.86 2.16
N ARG A 89 10.43 -17.33 0.94
CA ARG A 89 10.77 -15.94 0.64
C ARG A 89 9.80 -14.96 1.29
N ARG A 90 8.50 -15.26 1.34
CA ARG A 90 7.50 -14.47 2.08
C ARG A 90 7.85 -14.44 3.57
N TRP A 91 8.10 -15.61 4.15
CA TRP A 91 8.49 -15.74 5.55
C TRP A 91 9.76 -14.93 5.86
N TRP A 92 10.80 -15.04 5.05
CA TRP A 92 12.04 -14.29 5.24
C TRP A 92 11.82 -12.77 5.16
N LEU A 93 11.05 -12.29 4.17
CA LEU A 93 10.72 -10.87 4.04
C LEU A 93 9.98 -10.36 5.28
N GLN A 94 9.02 -11.14 5.77
CA GLN A 94 8.29 -10.82 6.98
C GLN A 94 9.20 -10.79 8.22
N GLN A 95 10.08 -11.78 8.41
CA GLN A 95 11.05 -11.78 9.51
C GLN A 95 11.99 -10.58 9.44
N LYS A 96 12.46 -10.24 8.23
CA LYS A 96 13.32 -9.06 8.01
C LYS A 96 12.60 -7.76 8.38
N ASP A 97 11.32 -7.63 8.07
CA ASP A 97 10.54 -6.44 8.44
C ASP A 97 10.25 -6.38 9.94
N LEU A 98 9.94 -7.52 10.58
CA LEU A 98 9.84 -7.62 12.04
C LEU A 98 11.15 -7.21 12.72
N PHE A 99 12.28 -7.69 12.21
CA PHE A 99 13.61 -7.33 12.71
C PHE A 99 13.87 -5.83 12.54
N ARG A 100 13.59 -5.25 11.37
CA ARG A 100 13.72 -3.81 11.12
C ARG A 100 12.88 -2.98 12.10
N LEU A 101 11.70 -3.44 12.49
CA LEU A 101 10.84 -2.76 13.47
C LEU A 101 11.47 -2.66 14.87
N LEU A 102 12.37 -3.57 15.26
CA LEU A 102 13.10 -3.48 16.52
C LEU A 102 13.99 -2.23 16.56
N PHE A 103 14.63 -1.91 15.43
CA PHE A 103 15.55 -0.79 15.31
C PHE A 103 14.84 0.53 14.95
N LYS A 104 13.62 0.47 14.39
CA LYS A 104 12.87 1.67 14.02
C LYS A 104 12.30 2.36 15.26
N ALA A 105 12.99 3.42 15.70
CA ALA A 105 12.66 4.10 16.96
C ALA A 105 11.47 5.06 16.88
N ARG A 106 11.15 5.54 15.68
CA ARG A 106 10.10 6.52 15.42
C ARG A 106 9.20 6.01 14.32
N ARG A 107 7.89 6.21 14.47
CA ARG A 107 6.91 6.02 13.40
C ARG A 107 6.16 7.31 13.17
N VAL A 108 5.85 7.59 11.91
CA VAL A 108 4.88 8.63 11.57
C VAL A 108 3.51 8.01 11.69
N GLN A 109 2.63 8.63 12.46
CA GLN A 109 1.22 8.25 12.54
C GLN A 109 0.35 9.46 12.32
N MET A 110 -0.79 9.22 11.70
CA MET A 110 -1.88 10.19 11.69
C MET A 110 -2.64 10.06 13.01
N ILE A 111 -2.56 11.09 13.85
CA ILE A 111 -3.39 11.25 15.06
C ILE A 111 -4.11 12.57 14.86
N ASP A 112 -5.43 12.57 14.96
CA ASP A 112 -6.26 13.78 14.79
C ASP A 112 -5.97 14.55 13.49
N ARG A 113 -5.85 13.81 12.37
CA ARG A 113 -5.53 14.32 11.02
C ARG A 113 -4.17 15.03 10.89
N LYS A 114 -3.32 14.96 11.91
CA LYS A 114 -1.96 15.52 11.91
C LYS A 114 -0.91 14.41 11.88
N LEU A 115 0.17 14.65 11.13
CA LEU A 115 1.33 13.74 11.08
C LEU A 115 2.19 13.93 12.33
N HIS A 116 2.08 13.00 13.27
CA HIS A 116 2.88 13.00 14.50
C HIS A 116 4.00 11.96 14.43
N HIS A 117 5.21 12.38 14.78
CA HIS A 117 6.33 11.47 15.02
C HIS A 117 6.21 10.85 16.41
N VAL A 118 5.64 9.65 16.48
CA VAL A 118 5.49 8.93 17.76
C VAL A 118 6.74 8.09 18.01
N ARG A 119 7.39 8.31 19.16
CA ARG A 119 8.49 7.45 19.63
C ARG A 119 7.91 6.11 20.07
N LEU A 120 8.43 5.02 19.52
CA LEU A 120 8.06 3.67 19.95
C LEU A 120 8.88 3.30 21.18
N SER A 121 8.23 2.98 22.29
CA SER A 121 8.90 2.43 23.46
C SER A 121 9.51 1.06 23.15
N TRP A 122 10.64 0.74 23.77
CA TRP A 122 11.33 -0.54 23.58
C TRP A 122 10.40 -1.73 23.87
N ARG A 123 9.57 -1.64 24.93
CA ARG A 123 8.56 -2.64 25.27
C ARG A 123 7.59 -2.92 24.11
N ARG A 124 7.11 -1.88 23.42
CA ARG A 124 6.21 -2.03 22.25
C ARG A 124 6.93 -2.64 21.05
N ARG A 125 8.21 -2.31 20.83
CA ARG A 125 9.01 -2.90 19.74
C ARG A 125 9.22 -4.40 19.95
N PHE A 126 9.60 -4.79 21.15
CA PHE A 126 9.76 -6.20 21.53
C PHE A 126 8.44 -6.94 21.45
N LYS A 127 7.36 -6.37 22.01
CA LYS A 127 6.02 -6.93 21.89
C LYS A 127 5.64 -7.18 20.42
N ASN A 128 5.83 -6.21 19.54
CA ASN A 128 5.48 -6.38 18.12
C ASN A 128 6.33 -7.45 17.43
N PHE A 129 7.61 -7.55 17.77
CA PHE A 129 8.51 -8.58 17.23
C PHE A 129 8.09 -9.99 17.69
N PHE A 130 7.94 -10.21 19.00
CA PHE A 130 7.60 -11.52 19.57
C PHE A 130 6.17 -11.96 19.24
N PHE A 131 5.17 -11.07 19.31
CA PHE A 131 3.80 -11.44 18.96
C PHE A 131 3.59 -11.55 17.45
N GLY A 132 4.37 -10.82 16.64
CA GLY A 132 4.37 -10.93 15.18
C GLY A 132 4.89 -12.29 14.70
N THR A 133 5.93 -12.82 15.34
CA THR A 133 6.46 -14.16 15.05
C THR A 133 5.55 -15.28 15.56
N ILE A 134 5.00 -15.16 16.77
CA ILE A 134 4.12 -16.18 17.38
C ILE A 134 2.78 -16.29 16.63
N LYS A 135 2.15 -15.18 16.24
CA LYS A 135 0.86 -15.25 15.52
C LYS A 135 0.96 -16.02 14.20
N HIS A 136 2.08 -15.90 13.48
CA HIS A 136 2.28 -16.57 12.20
C HIS A 136 2.53 -18.08 12.38
N THR A 137 3.29 -18.49 13.40
CA THR A 137 3.50 -19.91 13.67
C THR A 137 2.22 -20.60 14.13
N PHE A 138 1.38 -19.93 14.92
CA PHE A 138 0.12 -20.49 15.39
C PHE A 138 -1.02 -20.43 14.36
N SER A 139 -1.15 -19.37 13.54
CA SER A 139 -2.22 -19.30 12.54
C SER A 139 -2.06 -20.33 11.42
N GLU A 140 -0.83 -20.64 11.03
CA GLU A 140 -0.57 -21.58 9.94
C GLU A 140 -0.59 -23.05 10.38
N SER A 141 -0.20 -23.32 11.64
CA SER A 141 -0.36 -24.64 12.24
C SER A 141 -1.84 -25.01 12.40
N PHE A 142 -2.69 -24.04 12.73
CA PHE A 142 -4.14 -24.25 12.85
C PHE A 142 -4.81 -24.56 11.51
N ILE A 143 -4.42 -23.89 10.41
CA ILE A 143 -5.01 -24.14 9.09
C ILE A 143 -4.61 -25.51 8.52
N ARG A 144 -3.44 -26.05 8.89
CA ARG A 144 -3.04 -27.42 8.50
C ARG A 144 -3.75 -28.52 9.29
N ILE A 145 -4.15 -28.26 10.53
CA ILE A 145 -4.87 -29.24 11.37
C ILE A 145 -6.34 -29.38 10.92
N PHE A 146 -6.93 -28.34 10.30
CA PHE A 146 -8.35 -28.32 9.91
C PHE A 146 -8.64 -28.41 8.41
N LYS A 147 -7.66 -28.73 7.55
CA LYS A 147 -7.99 -29.17 6.18
C LYS A 147 -8.23 -30.69 6.19
N PRO A 148 -9.48 -31.17 6.11
CA PRO A 148 -9.69 -32.58 5.82
C PRO A 148 -9.08 -32.86 4.44
N VAL A 149 -8.30 -33.93 4.36
CA VAL A 149 -7.87 -34.51 3.08
C VAL A 149 -9.14 -34.91 2.34
N SER A 150 -9.60 -34.09 1.40
CA SER A 150 -10.57 -34.55 0.40
C SER A 150 -9.85 -35.63 -0.40
N LYS A 151 -10.43 -36.83 -0.37
CA LYS A 151 -10.09 -37.91 -1.30
C LYS A 151 -10.38 -37.49 -2.73
#